data_AF-Q5KXM7-F1
#
_entry.id   AF-Q5KXM7-F1
#
_cell.length_a   1.000
_cell.length_b   1.000
_cell.length_c   1.000
_cell.angle_alpha   90.00
_cell.angle_beta   90.00
_cell.angle_gamma   90.00
#
_symmetry.space_group_name_H-M   'P 1'
#
loop_
_entity.id
_entity.type
_entity.pdbx_description
1 polymer ?
#
loop_
_entity_poly.entity_id
_entity_poly.type
_entity_poly.pdbx_seq_one_letter_code
_entity_poly.pdbx_strand_id
1 'polypeptide(L)'
;MMLGFLQRLGKALMLPIAVLPAAGLLLRLGQPDLLNIPFIAAAGDAVFSNLALIFAIGVAIGFSKDGNGAAALAGAIGYFVLTKGAAAIDKDINMSVLGWENARGRRCR
;
A
#
# COMPACT_ATOMS: atom_id res chain seq x y z
N MET A 1 3.69 21.71 -21.28
CA MET A 1 3.79 20.24 -21.34
C MET A 1 3.86 19.55 -19.96
N MET A 2 4.18 20.26 -18.87
CA MET A 2 4.33 19.68 -17.52
C MET A 2 3.00 19.30 -16.81
N LEU A 3 1.92 20.05 -17.05
CA LEU A 3 0.67 19.90 -16.28
C LEU A 3 -0.03 18.55 -16.50
N GLY A 4 0.08 18.00 -17.71
CA GLY A 4 -0.51 16.70 -18.05
C GLY A 4 0.13 15.53 -17.30
N PHE A 5 1.41 15.63 -16.93
CA PHE A 5 2.10 14.60 -16.15
C PHE A 5 1.58 14.55 -14.71
N LEU A 6 1.47 15.72 -14.05
CA LEU A 6 0.90 15.83 -12.70
C LEU A 6 -0.57 15.37 -12.65
N GLN A 7 -1.36 15.68 -13.68
CA GLN A 7 -2.76 15.23 -13.77
C GLN A 7 -2.88 13.71 -13.93
N ARG A 8 -2.01 13.08 -14.73
CA ARG A 8 -1.97 11.61 -14.88
C ARG A 8 -1.52 10.94 -13.59
N LEU A 9 -0.53 11.51 -12.90
CA LEU A 9 -0.11 11.03 -11.58
C LEU A 9 -1.26 11.12 -10.56
N GLY A 10 -1.96 12.25 -10.47
CA GLY A 10 -3.11 12.41 -9.58
C GLY A 10 -4.24 11.41 -9.86
N LYS A 11 -4.52 11.14 -11.15
CA LYS A 11 -5.52 10.14 -11.55
C LYS A 11 -5.10 8.70 -11.23
N ALA A 12 -3.80 8.39 -11.31
CA ALA A 12 -3.24 7.10 -10.92
C ALA A 12 -3.40 6.82 -9.40
N LEU A 13 -3.21 7.86 -8.59
CA LEU A 13 -3.30 7.75 -7.12
C LEU A 13 -4.74 7.66 -6.61
N MET A 14 -5.72 8.08 -7.40
CA MET A 14 -7.13 8.03 -7.01
C MET A 14 -7.65 6.59 -6.80
N LEU A 15 -7.15 5.63 -7.58
CA LEU A 15 -7.56 4.22 -7.52
C LEU A 15 -7.26 3.57 -6.16
N PRO A 16 -6.01 3.61 -5.64
CA PRO A 16 -5.72 3.11 -4.29
C PRO A 16 -6.41 3.90 -3.18
N ILE A 17 -6.51 5.24 -3.31
CA ILE A 17 -7.04 6.09 -2.25
C ILE A 17 -8.53 5.84 -2.02
N ALA A 18 -9.28 5.46 -3.05
CA ALA A 18 -10.70 5.10 -2.94
C ALA A 18 -10.97 3.86 -2.06
N VAL A 19 -9.97 3.00 -1.85
CA VAL A 19 -10.12 1.75 -1.06
C VAL A 19 -9.85 1.98 0.44
N LEU A 20 -9.09 3.03 0.79
CA LEU A 20 -8.73 3.35 2.18
C LEU A 20 -9.94 3.60 3.11
N PRO A 21 -11.02 4.31 2.69
CA PRO A 21 -12.20 4.50 3.53
C PRO A 21 -12.92 3.19 3.85
N ALA A 22 -13.03 2.29 2.87
CA ALA A 22 -13.63 0.98 3.07
C ALA A 22 -12.80 0.12 4.03
N ALA A 23 -11.47 0.12 3.89
CA ALA A 23 -10.57 -0.58 4.79
C ALA A 23 -10.64 -0.04 6.24
N GLY A 24 -10.73 1.28 6.41
CA GLY A 24 -10.91 1.91 7.72
C GLY A 24 -12.25 1.54 8.37
N LEU A 25 -13.31 1.46 7.58
CA LEU A 25 -14.64 1.07 8.05
C LEU A 25 -14.66 -0.42 8.45
N LEU A 26 -14.02 -1.29 7.66
CA LEU A 26 -13.80 -2.71 8.00
C LEU A 26 -13.03 -2.87 9.32
N LEU A 27 -11.96 -2.11 9.52
CA LEU A 27 -11.14 -2.19 10.73
C LEU A 27 -11.92 -1.70 11.97
N ARG A 28 -12.78 -0.68 11.82
CA ARG A 28 -13.63 -0.18 12.91
C ARG A 28 -14.80 -1.13 13.22
N LEU A 29 -15.42 -1.76 12.21
CA LEU A 29 -16.49 -2.74 12.41
C LEU A 29 -16.00 -4.07 13.01
N GLY A 30 -14.72 -4.40 12.84
CA GLY A 30 -14.11 -5.60 13.41
C GLY A 30 -13.70 -5.48 14.89
N GLN A 31 -13.79 -4.29 15.49
CA GLN A 31 -13.41 -4.10 16.89
C GLN A 31 -14.40 -4.78 17.85
N PRO A 32 -13.90 -5.20 19.04
CA PRO A 32 -14.71 -5.91 20.03
C PRO A 32 -15.93 -5.10 20.53
N ASP A 33 -15.97 -3.79 20.28
CA ASP A 33 -17.04 -2.86 20.68
C ASP A 33 -18.30 -2.87 19.79
N LEU A 34 -18.28 -3.48 18.59
CA LEU A 34 -19.42 -3.40 17.64
C LEU A 34 -19.99 -4.75 17.18
N LEU A 35 -19.17 -5.67 16.67
CA LEU A 35 -19.68 -6.94 16.07
C LEU A 35 -18.90 -8.21 16.47
N ASN A 36 -17.76 -8.11 17.18
CA ASN A 36 -16.97 -9.25 17.69
C ASN A 36 -16.62 -10.32 16.63
N ILE A 37 -16.35 -9.93 15.38
CA ILE A 37 -15.93 -10.87 14.32
C ILE A 37 -14.44 -10.63 14.01
N PRO A 38 -13.52 -11.43 14.61
CA PRO A 38 -12.07 -11.22 14.45
C PRO A 38 -11.58 -11.35 13.00
N PHE A 39 -12.33 -12.05 12.16
CA PHE A 39 -12.06 -12.18 10.72
C PHE A 39 -12.11 -10.84 9.98
N ILE A 40 -13.06 -9.96 10.35
CA ILE A 40 -13.25 -8.66 9.69
C ILE A 40 -12.16 -7.67 10.09
N ALA A 41 -11.73 -7.71 11.37
CA ALA A 41 -10.60 -6.92 11.85
C ALA A 41 -9.30 -7.29 11.14
N ALA A 42 -9.03 -8.60 11.00
CA ALA A 42 -7.85 -9.11 10.30
C ALA A 42 -7.85 -8.75 8.81
N ALA A 43 -9.03 -8.76 8.16
CA ALA A 43 -9.17 -8.35 6.77
C ALA A 43 -8.88 -6.85 6.57
N GLY A 44 -9.36 -5.99 7.46
CA GLY A 44 -9.07 -4.56 7.44
C GLY A 44 -7.57 -4.27 7.63
N ASP A 45 -6.94 -4.93 8.61
CA ASP A 45 -5.51 -4.81 8.89
C ASP A 45 -4.63 -5.27 7.72
N ALA A 46 -5.00 -6.39 7.08
CA ALA A 46 -4.27 -6.93 5.92
C ALA A 46 -4.19 -5.94 4.75
N VAL A 47 -5.20 -5.09 4.54
CA VAL A 47 -5.20 -4.06 3.49
C VAL A 47 -4.22 -2.93 3.82
N PHE A 48 -4.15 -2.50 5.09
CA PHE A 48 -3.20 -1.48 5.53
C PHE A 48 -1.75 -2.01 5.54
N SER A 49 -1.56 -3.28 5.93
CA SER A 49 -0.25 -3.94 5.95
C SER A 49 0.34 -4.15 4.55
N ASN A 50 -0.48 -4.23 3.51
CA ASN A 50 -0.06 -4.39 2.11
C ASN A 50 -0.25 -3.13 1.25
N LEU A 51 -0.41 -1.98 1.89
CA LEU A 51 -0.76 -0.73 1.21
C LEU A 51 0.29 -0.31 0.17
N ALA A 52 1.60 -0.44 0.46
CA ALA A 52 2.63 -0.14 -0.54
C ALA A 52 2.53 -1.01 -1.80
N LEU A 53 2.11 -2.27 -1.68
CA LEU A 53 1.91 -3.14 -2.84
C LEU A 53 0.70 -2.67 -3.68
N ILE A 54 -0.40 -2.31 -3.03
CA ILE A 54 -1.59 -1.75 -3.70
C ILE A 54 -1.24 -0.44 -4.43
N PHE A 55 -0.41 0.40 -3.81
CA PHE A 55 0.04 1.67 -4.38
C PHE A 55 1.01 1.46 -5.55
N ALA A 56 1.94 0.51 -5.45
CA ALA A 56 2.86 0.15 -6.53
C ALA A 56 2.11 -0.32 -7.79
N ILE A 57 1.06 -1.14 -7.61
CA ILE A 57 0.19 -1.59 -8.70
C ILE A 57 -0.62 -0.42 -9.26
N GLY A 58 -1.24 0.39 -8.40
CA GLY A 58 -2.07 1.53 -8.82
C GLY A 58 -1.30 2.59 -9.62
N VAL A 59 -0.09 2.94 -9.16
CA VAL A 59 0.80 3.87 -9.87
C VAL A 59 1.22 3.29 -11.22
N ALA A 60 1.61 2.02 -11.27
CA ALA A 60 2.05 1.39 -12.51
C ALA A 60 0.93 1.33 -13.56
N ILE A 61 -0.32 1.05 -13.16
CA ILE A 61 -1.48 1.07 -14.05
C ILE A 61 -1.77 2.48 -14.54
N GLY A 62 -1.78 3.49 -13.65
CA GLY A 62 -2.11 4.86 -14.03
C GLY A 62 -1.04 5.55 -14.89
N PHE A 63 0.19 5.05 -14.87
CA PHE A 63 1.25 5.51 -15.77
C PHE A 63 1.24 4.84 -17.15
N SER A 64 0.68 3.64 -17.25
CA SER A 64 0.52 2.93 -18.51
C SER A 64 -0.38 3.72 -19.46
N LYS A 65 -0.05 3.74 -20.75
CA LYS A 65 -0.86 4.42 -21.77
C LYS A 65 -2.13 3.64 -22.12
N ASP A 66 -2.07 2.31 -22.02
CA ASP A 66 -3.13 1.42 -22.49
C ASP A 66 -3.77 0.59 -21.36
N GLY A 67 -3.43 0.86 -20.09
CA GLY A 67 -3.95 0.09 -18.95
C GLY A 67 -3.57 -1.40 -18.99
N ASN A 68 -2.56 -1.80 -19.75
CA ASN A 68 -2.14 -3.19 -19.88
C ASN A 68 -1.73 -3.76 -18.51
N GLY A 69 -2.28 -4.94 -18.18
CA GLY A 69 -1.97 -5.69 -16.95
C GLY A 69 -0.49 -6.02 -16.78
N ALA A 70 0.31 -5.96 -17.85
CA ALA A 70 1.76 -6.06 -17.80
C ALA A 70 2.41 -4.95 -16.95
N ALA A 71 1.86 -3.73 -16.95
CA ALA A 71 2.36 -2.63 -16.13
C ALA A 71 2.09 -2.88 -14.64
N ALA A 72 0.91 -3.43 -14.30
CA ALA A 72 0.57 -3.83 -12.94
C ALA A 72 1.55 -4.89 -12.40
N LEU A 73 1.84 -5.92 -13.21
CA LEU A 73 2.81 -6.96 -12.86
C LEU A 73 4.23 -6.40 -12.70
N ALA A 74 4.68 -5.52 -13.58
CA ALA A 74 5.99 -4.87 -13.46
C ALA A 74 6.11 -4.03 -12.18
N GLY A 75 5.04 -3.30 -11.81
CA GLY A 75 4.98 -2.57 -10.54
C GLY A 75 5.04 -3.48 -9.30
N ALA A 76 4.31 -4.60 -9.32
CA ALA A 76 4.34 -5.58 -8.25
C ALA A 76 5.72 -6.24 -8.10
N ILE A 77 6.35 -6.65 -9.22
CA ILE A 77 7.69 -7.23 -9.22
C ILE A 77 8.72 -6.20 -8.73
N GLY A 78 8.62 -4.95 -9.18
CA GLY A 78 9.48 -3.86 -8.70
C GLY A 78 9.40 -3.65 -7.20
N TYR A 79 8.19 -3.71 -6.62
CA TYR A 79 7.99 -3.67 -5.17
C TYR A 79 8.68 -4.86 -4.48
N PHE A 80 8.47 -6.10 -4.93
CA PHE A 80 9.11 -7.27 -4.33
C PHE A 80 10.64 -7.24 -4.41
N VAL A 81 11.20 -6.79 -5.53
CA VAL A 81 12.65 -6.64 -5.71
C VAL A 81 13.19 -5.59 -4.73
N LEU A 82 12.48 -4.47 -4.56
CA LEU A 82 12.88 -3.44 -3.61
C LEU A 82 12.80 -3.93 -2.15
N THR A 83 11.73 -4.64 -1.78
CA THR A 83 11.55 -5.18 -0.43
C THR A 83 12.60 -6.23 -0.08
N LYS A 84 12.89 -7.16 -0.99
CA LYS A 84 13.91 -8.20 -0.77
C LYS A 84 15.33 -7.67 -0.92
N GLY A 85 15.55 -6.71 -1.82
CA GLY A 85 16.83 -6.02 -1.98
C GLY A 85 17.18 -5.16 -0.77
N ALA A 86 16.22 -4.44 -0.20
CA ALA A 86 16.43 -3.67 1.03
C ALA A 86 16.74 -4.57 2.23
N ALA A 87 16.07 -5.72 2.35
CA ALA A 87 16.34 -6.71 3.41
C ALA A 87 17.75 -7.32 3.33
N ALA A 88 18.41 -7.28 2.15
CA ALA A 88 19.78 -7.73 1.99
C ALA A 88 20.82 -6.71 2.49
N ILE A 89 20.45 -5.43 2.60
CA ILE A 89 21.33 -4.34 3.02
C ILE A 89 21.16 -4.04 4.52
N ASP A 90 19.93 -4.09 5.04
CA ASP A 90 19.65 -3.86 6.47
C ASP A 90 18.37 -4.58 6.91
N LYS A 91 18.45 -5.38 8.00
CA LYS A 91 17.36 -6.24 8.48
C LYS A 91 16.25 -5.50 9.23
N ASP A 92 16.44 -4.21 9.50
CA ASP A 92 15.46 -3.36 10.19
C ASP A 92 14.56 -2.59 9.21
N ILE A 93 14.84 -2.52 7.90
CA ILE A 93 14.04 -1.65 7.00
C ILE A 93 12.69 -2.29 6.64
N ASN A 94 11.65 -2.00 7.43
CA ASN A 94 10.25 -2.27 7.09
C ASN A 94 9.70 -1.17 6.18
N MET A 95 9.56 -1.46 4.88
CA MET A 95 9.08 -0.52 3.86
C MET A 95 7.57 -0.67 3.61
N SER A 96 6.74 -0.33 4.61
CA SER A 96 5.28 -0.54 4.56
C SER A 96 4.49 0.54 3.78
N VAL A 97 4.78 1.83 3.95
CA VAL A 97 4.22 2.92 3.09
C VAL A 97 5.03 4.20 3.24
N LEU A 98 5.57 4.44 4.45
CA LEU A 98 6.37 5.61 4.80
C LEU A 98 7.52 5.30 5.79
N GLY A 99 7.97 4.04 5.92
CA GLY A 99 9.05 3.65 6.84
C GLY A 99 8.79 3.91 8.34
N TRP A 100 7.59 4.36 8.70
CA TRP A 100 7.23 4.82 10.05
C TRP A 100 6.91 3.68 11.03
N GLU A 101 6.64 2.47 10.54
CA GLU A 101 6.43 1.28 11.39
C GLU A 101 7.70 0.94 12.18
N ASN A 102 8.88 1.08 11.56
CA ASN A 102 10.14 0.68 12.19
C ASN A 102 10.67 1.68 13.23
N ALA A 103 10.03 2.83 13.38
CA ALA A 103 10.35 3.82 14.40
C ALA A 103 9.60 3.58 15.73
N ARG A 104 8.55 2.73 15.75
CA ARG A 104 7.79 2.44 16.98
C ARG A 104 8.50 1.44 17.92
N GLY A 105 9.39 0.60 17.42
CA GLY A 105 10.14 -0.38 18.24
C GLY A 105 11.43 0.15 18.87
N ARG A 106 11.98 1.29 18.39
CA ARG A 106 13.24 1.88 18.88
C ARG A 106 13.08 3.04 19.88
N ARG A 107 11.89 3.22 20.46
CA ARG A 107 11.64 4.22 21.51
C ARG A 107 11.51 3.64 22.93
N CYS A 108 11.89 2.37 23.10
CA CYS A 108 12.05 1.71 24.40
C CYS A 108 13.37 0.93 24.52
N ARG A 109 14.46 1.50 23.97
CA ARG A 109 15.84 1.15 24.34
C ARG A 109 16.72 2.38 24.28
#